data_AF-A0A4Y8C2S0-F1
#
_entry.id   AF-A0A4Y8C2S0-F1
#
_cell.length_a   1.000
_cell.length_b   1.000
_cell.length_c   1.000
_cell.angle_alpha   90.00
_cell.angle_beta   90.00
_cell.angle_gamma   90.00
#
_symmetry.space_group_name_H-M   'P 1'
#
loop_
_entity.id
_entity.type
_entity.pdbx_description
1 polymer ?
#
loop_
_entity_poly.entity_id
_entity_poly.type
_entity_poly.pdbx_seq_one_letter_code
_entity_poly.pdbx_strand_id
1 'polypeptide(L)' 'RLKEILEQIKRGKKISDEAKGRMAKSNLRLVVSIAKRYTNRGLPFLDLIQEGNIGLMKAVDKFEYKRGYKFSTYATWW' A
#
# COMPACT_ATOMS: atom_id res chain seq x y z
N ARG A 1 -26.62 -22.71 -0.37
CA ARG A 1 -26.83 -21.26 -0.19
C ARG A 1 -25.79 -20.58 0.72
N LEU A 2 -25.75 -20.76 2.05
CA LEU A 2 -24.79 -20.05 2.92
C LEU A 2 -23.32 -20.41 2.62
N LYS A 3 -23.02 -21.70 2.44
CA LYS A 3 -21.67 -22.17 2.08
C LYS A 3 -21.16 -21.55 0.78
N GLU A 4 -22.02 -21.46 -0.24
CA GLU A 4 -21.68 -20.86 -1.53
C GLU A 4 -21.39 -19.36 -1.40
N ILE A 5 -22.20 -18.63 -0.62
CA ILE A 5 -21.97 -17.19 -0.37
C ILE A 5 -20.63 -16.97 0.34
N LEU A 6 -20.33 -17.76 1.38
CA LEU A 6 -19.06 -17.68 2.10
C LEU A 6 -17.87 -17.95 1.18
N GLU A 7 -17.99 -18.93 0.28
CA GLU A 7 -16.93 -19.26 -0.67
C GLU A 7 -16.68 -18.13 -1.68
N GLN A 8 -17.74 -17.49 -2.17
CA GLN A 8 -17.62 -16.32 -3.04
C GLN A 8 -16.94 -15.14 -2.33
N ILE A 9 -17.31 -14.86 -1.08
CA ILE A 9 -16.68 -13.79 -0.28
C ILE A 9 -15.18 -14.09 -0.07
N LYS A 10 -14.83 -15.33 0.29
CA LYS A 10 -13.42 -15.73 0.46
C LYS A 10 -12.61 -15.56 -0.81
N ARG A 11 -13.16 -15.99 -1.95
CA ARG A 11 -12.53 -15.85 -3.26
C ARG A 11 -12.31 -14.38 -3.62
N GLY A 12 -13.34 -13.55 -3.47
CA GLY A 12 -13.24 -12.11 -3.72
C GLY A 12 -12.20 -11.43 -2.84
N LYS A 13 -12.17 -11.77 -1.54
CA LYS A 13 -11.17 -11.26 -0.59
C LYS A 13 -9.75 -11.65 -1.02
N LYS A 14 -9.52 -12.92 -1.35
CA LYS A 14 -8.19 -13.40 -1.79
C LYS A 14 -7.69 -12.65 -3.03
N ILE A 15 -8.55 -12.47 -4.04
CA ILE A 15 -8.20 -11.73 -5.25
C ILE A 15 -7.84 -10.27 -4.93
N SER A 16 -8.62 -9.63 -4.04
CA SER A 16 -8.37 -8.26 -3.59
C SER A 16 -7.04 -8.14 -2.85
N ASP A 17 -6.78 -9.03 -1.87
CA ASP A 17 -5.56 -9.02 -1.07
C ASP A 17 -4.31 -9.26 -1.95
N GLU A 18 -4.38 -10.17 -2.91
CA GLU A 18 -3.30 -10.40 -3.88
C GLU A 18 -3.05 -9.19 -4.78
N ALA A 19 -4.11 -8.54 -5.27
CA ALA A 19 -3.98 -7.35 -6.10
C ALA A 19 -3.36 -6.18 -5.34
N LYS A 20 -3.81 -5.94 -4.10
CA LYS A 20 -3.24 -4.94 -3.19
C LYS A 20 -1.77 -5.23 -2.90
N GLY A 21 -1.44 -6.49 -2.60
CA GLY A 21 -0.07 -6.92 -2.38
C GLY A 21 0.83 -6.68 -3.59
N ARG A 22 0.35 -6.96 -4.81
CA ARG A 22 1.08 -6.63 -6.05
C ARG A 22 1.28 -5.13 -6.20
N MET A 23 0.24 -4.35 -5.99
CA MET A 23 0.30 -2.88 -6.10
C MET A 23 1.29 -2.27 -5.11
N ALA A 24 1.29 -2.72 -3.85
CA ALA A 24 2.27 -2.27 -2.85
C ALA A 24 3.70 -2.65 -3.24
N LYS A 25 3.93 -3.91 -3.63
CA LYS A 25 5.27 -4.40 -4.06
C LYS A 25 5.84 -3.59 -5.23
N SER A 26 5.01 -3.23 -6.21
CA SER A 26 5.42 -2.38 -7.34
C SER A 26 5.85 -0.97 -6.94
N ASN A 27 5.50 -0.50 -5.74
CA ASN A 27 5.76 0.85 -5.26
C ASN A 27 6.76 0.93 -4.08
N LEU A 28 7.42 -0.15 -3.70
CA LEU A 28 8.42 -0.13 -2.60
C LEU A 28 9.57 0.87 -2.84
N ARG A 29 9.94 1.10 -4.10
CA ARG A 29 10.97 2.11 -4.47
C ARG A 29 10.55 3.53 -4.12
N LEU A 30 9.25 3.84 -4.18
CA LEU A 30 8.72 5.15 -3.77
C LEU A 30 8.98 5.38 -2.28
N VAL A 31 8.67 4.39 -1.44
CA VAL A 31 8.91 4.44 0.01
C VAL A 31 10.39 4.70 0.31
N VAL A 32 11.29 3.93 -0.31
CA VAL A 32 12.74 4.13 -0.15
C VAL A 32 13.16 5.54 -0.56
N SER A 33 12.64 6.06 -1.67
CA SER A 33 12.97 7.42 -2.14
C SER A 33 12.52 8.52 -1.18
N ILE A 34 11.36 8.34 -0.53
CA ILE A 34 10.83 9.28 0.46
C ILE A 34 11.62 9.16 1.76
N ALA A 35 11.82 7.95 2.28
CA ALA A 35 12.53 7.69 3.53
C ALA A 35 13.96 8.24 3.54
N LYS A 36 14.66 8.23 2.40
CA LYS A 36 15.99 8.83 2.24
C LYS A 36 16.06 10.31 2.66
N ARG A 37 14.95 11.05 2.56
CA ARG A 37 14.88 12.47 2.96
C ARG A 37 14.83 12.68 4.48
N TYR A 38 14.68 11.60 5.26
CA TYR A 38 14.46 11.64 6.71
C TYR A 38 15.55 10.90 7.52
N THR A 39 16.59 10.36 6.88
CA THR A 39 17.61 9.48 7.52
C THR A 39 18.38 10.11 8.69
N ASN A 40 18.52 11.44 8.70
CA ASN A 40 19.34 12.15 9.68
C ASN A 40 18.50 12.80 10.79
N ARG A 41 17.34 12.23 11.12
CA ARG A 41 16.39 12.78 12.12
C ARG A 41 16.28 11.92 13.38
N GLY A 42 17.27 11.08 13.65
CA GLY A 42 17.34 10.26 14.86
C GLY A 42 16.62 8.91 14.80
N LEU A 43 15.99 8.57 13.67
CA LEU A 43 15.40 7.24 13.44
C LEU A 43 16.23 6.44 12.41
N PRO A 44 16.51 5.15 12.66
CA PRO A 44 17.19 4.30 11.69
C PRO A 44 16.50 4.25 10.32
N PHE A 45 17.29 4.11 9.25
CA PHE A 45 16.76 4.13 7.89
C PHE A 45 15.78 2.99 7.60
N LEU A 46 16.03 1.79 8.16
CA LEU A 46 15.12 0.66 8.02
C LEU A 46 13.77 0.94 8.69
N ASP A 47 13.76 1.58 9.86
CA ASP A 47 12.53 1.92 10.57
C ASP A 47 11.70 2.95 9.78
N LEU A 48 12.35 3.95 9.16
CA LEU A 48 11.69 4.90 8.24
C LEU A 48 11.04 4.18 7.05
N ILE A 49 11.70 3.16 6.50
CA ILE A 49 11.13 2.34 5.41
C ILE A 49 9.95 1.54 5.93
N GLN A 50 10.02 0.97 7.13
CA GLN A 50 8.91 0.20 7.71
C GLN A 50 7.67 1.06 7.94
N GLU A 51 7.84 2.24 8.54
CA GLU A 51 6.75 3.21 8.71
C GLU A 51 6.16 3.65 7.36
N GLY A 52 7.04 3.94 6.38
CA GLY A 52 6.60 4.29 5.03
C GLY A 52 5.88 3.15 4.30
N ASN A 53 6.26 1.90 4.54
CA ASN A 53 5.55 0.73 4.01
C ASN A 53 4.14 0.60 4.62
N ILE A 54 3.97 0.93 5.90
CA ILE A 54 2.65 0.97 6.54
C ILE A 54 1.79 2.08 5.92
N GLY A 55 2.35 3.27 5.69
CA GLY A 55 1.70 4.36 4.96
C GLY A 55 1.28 3.93 3.55
N LEU A 56 2.19 3.28 2.82
CA LEU A 56 1.91 2.76 1.48
C LEU A 56 0.75 1.75 1.47
N MET A 57 0.70 0.82 2.42
CA MET A 57 -0.41 -0.13 2.51
C MET A 57 -1.75 0.57 2.73
N LYS A 58 -1.81 1.58 3.61
CA LYS A 58 -3.00 2.41 3.83
C LYS A 58 -3.40 3.20 2.57
N ALA A 59 -2.40 3.71 1.83
CA ALA A 59 -2.64 4.38 0.56
C ALA A 59 -3.24 3.43 -0.49
N VAL A 60 -2.71 2.20 -0.61
CA VAL A 60 -3.23 1.18 -1.52
C VAL A 60 -4.70 0.84 -1.18
N ASP A 61 -5.03 0.72 0.11
CA ASP A 61 -6.39 0.40 0.55
C ASP A 61 -7.43 1.46 0.16
N LYS A 62 -7.01 2.73 0.10
CA LYS A 62 -7.90 3.89 -0.07
C LYS A 62 -7.79 4.57 -1.42
N PHE A 63 -6.91 4.11 -2.30
CA PHE A 63 -6.68 4.78 -3.57
C PHE A 63 -7.86 4.62 -4.54
N GLU A 64 -8.35 5.74 -5.05
CA GLU A 64 -9.43 5.79 -6.03
C GLU A 64 -8.89 6.28 -7.39
N TYR A 65 -8.58 5.34 -8.29
CA TYR A 65 -8.04 5.68 -9.62
C TYR A 65 -9.00 6.56 -10.46
N LYS A 66 -10.31 6.47 -10.21
CA LYS A 66 -11.34 7.25 -10.93
C LYS A 66 -11.26 8.76 -10.68
N ARG A 67 -10.56 9.20 -9.63
CA ARG A 67 -10.33 10.62 -9.36
C ARG A 67 -9.26 11.25 -10.26
N GLY A 68 -8.56 10.46 -11.09
CA GLY A 68 -7.61 10.97 -12.09
C GLY A 68 -6.22 11.32 -11.56
N TYR A 69 -5.97 11.21 -10.25
CA TYR A 69 -4.64 11.42 -9.68
C TYR A 69 -3.73 10.19 -9.86
N LYS A 70 -2.44 10.44 -10.08
CA LYS A 70 -1.43 9.38 -10.07
C LYS A 70 -1.31 8.78 -8.67
N PHE A 71 -1.12 7.47 -8.60
CA PHE A 71 -0.98 6.77 -7.31
C PHE A 71 0.22 7.30 -6.49
N SER A 72 1.36 7.56 -7.12
CA SER A 72 2.55 8.07 -6.42
C SER A 72 2.29 9.41 -5.73
N THR A 73 1.54 10.30 -6.37
CA THR A 73 1.12 11.58 -5.80
C THR A 73 0.27 11.36 -4.55
N TYR A 74 -0.72 10.47 -4.64
CA TYR A 74 -1.60 10.16 -3.51
C TYR A 74 -0.85 9.48 -2.35
N ALA A 75 -0.05 8.46 -2.65
CA ALA A 75 0.67 7.67 -1.66
C ALA A 75 1.71 8.47 -0.87
N THR A 76 2.22 9.57 -1.43
CA THR A 76 3.19 10.45 -0.75
C THR A 76 2.57 11.22 0.43
N TRP A 77 1.24 11.34 0.51
CA TRP A 77 0.53 12.04 1.59
C TRP A 77 0.10 11.13 2.76
N TRP A 78 0.31 9.82 2.63
CA TRP A 78 0.01 8.83 3.67
C TRP A 78 1.20 8.60 4.57
#